data_AF-A0A966E3Z1-F1
#
_entry.id   AF-A0A966E3Z1-F1
#
_cell.length_a   1.000
_cell.length_b   1.000
_cell.length_c   1.000
_cell.angle_alpha   90.00
_cell.angle_beta   90.00
_cell.angle_gamma   90.00
#
_symmetry.space_group_name_H-M   'P 1'
#
loop_
_entity.id
_entity.type
_entity.pdbx_description
1 polymer ?
#
loop_
_entity_poly.entity_id
_entity_poly.type
_entity_poly.pdbx_seq_one_letter_code
_entity_poly.pdbx_strand_id
1 'polypeptide(L)' 'MPVIRVQDKISGLFPGDILEVWCTDPGTRSDIPAWCRINGHRVLGISESDGELVLTLQVGESTVPGTPYD' A
#
# COMPACT_ATOMS: atom_id res chain seq x y z
N MET A 1 7.26 -9.60 6.80
CA MET A 1 6.11 -9.54 5.87
C MET A 1 6.12 -8.20 5.15
N PRO A 2 6.02 -8.18 3.81
CA PRO A 2 6.10 -6.96 3.00
C PRO A 2 5.02 -5.93 3.35
N VAL A 3 3.81 -6.39 3.71
CA VAL A 3 2.69 -5.52 4.13
C VAL A 3 3.04 -4.61 5.32
N ILE A 4 3.78 -5.10 6.32
CA ILE A 4 4.15 -4.29 7.50
C ILE A 4 5.03 -3.10 7.09
N ARG A 5 5.98 -3.32 6.18
CA ARG A 5 6.84 -2.23 5.68
C ARG A 5 6.06 -1.20 4.87
N VAL A 6 5.07 -1.66 4.11
CA VAL A 6 4.17 -0.78 3.35
C VAL A 6 3.32 0.07 4.31
N GLN A 7 2.80 -0.54 5.37
CA GLN A 7 2.05 0.15 6.42
C GLN A 7 2.90 1.23 7.13
N ASP A 8 4.11 0.89 7.57
CA ASP A 8 5.02 1.85 8.21
C ASP A 8 5.33 3.03 7.27
N LYS A 9 5.51 2.75 5.98
CA LYS A 9 5.84 3.80 5.00
C LYS A 9 4.65 4.72 4.74
N ILE A 10 3.43 4.19 4.68
CA ILE A 10 2.20 4.95 4.43
C ILE A 10 1.80 5.82 5.63
N SER A 11 2.19 5.46 6.86
CA SER A 11 1.91 6.27 8.05
C SER A 11 2.49 7.70 7.98
N GLY A 12 3.46 7.96 7.09
CA GLY A 12 4.05 9.29 6.88
C GLY A 12 3.67 9.94 5.55
N LEU A 13 2.72 9.38 4.80
CA LEU A 13 2.29 9.87 3.48
C LEU A 13 0.91 10.52 3.55
N PHE A 14 0.63 11.41 2.61
CA PHE A 14 -0.65 12.07 2.48
C PHE A 14 -1.58 11.34 1.50
N PRO A 15 -2.91 11.47 1.66
CA PRO A 15 -3.85 11.01 0.65
C PRO A 15 -3.52 11.61 -0.72
N GLY A 16 -3.48 10.77 -1.75
CA GLY A 16 -3.07 11.11 -3.10
C GLY A 16 -1.63 10.71 -3.44
N ASP A 17 -0.77 10.50 -2.44
CA ASP A 17 0.63 10.10 -2.65
C ASP A 17 0.72 8.71 -3.31
N ILE A 18 1.74 8.53 -4.13
CA ILE A 18 1.99 7.27 -4.84
C ILE A 18 3.20 6.59 -4.21
N LEU A 19 3.03 5.33 -3.83
CA LEU A 19 4.07 4.46 -3.32
C LEU A 19 4.28 3.29 -4.30
N GLU A 20 5.54 3.02 -4.60
CA GLU A 20 5.94 1.84 -5.35
C GLU A 20 6.64 0.84 -4.42
N VAL A 21 6.19 -0.41 -4.48
CA VAL A 21 6.63 -1.49 -3.60
C VAL A 21 7.29 -2.56 -4.44
N TRP A 22 8.58 -2.77 -4.18
CA TRP A 22 9.40 -3.78 -4.86
C TRP A 22 9.56 -4.98 -3.94
N CYS A 23 9.21 -6.16 -4.44
CA CYS A 23 9.27 -7.38 -3.64
C CYS A 23 9.56 -8.61 -4.51
N THR A 24 10.43 -9.50 -4.04
CA THR A 24 10.68 -10.80 -4.69
C THR A 24 9.75 -11.90 -4.21
N ASP A 25 8.87 -11.62 -3.24
CA ASP A 25 7.99 -12.61 -2.63
C ASP A 25 6.66 -12.73 -3.40
N PRO A 26 6.30 -13.92 -3.90
CA PRO A 26 5.10 -14.10 -4.72
C PRO A 26 3.78 -13.91 -3.95
N GLY A 27 3.78 -14.06 -2.62
CA GLY A 27 2.58 -13.86 -1.78
C GLY A 27 2.11 -12.40 -1.77
N THR A 28 3.05 -11.47 -1.95
CA THR A 28 2.83 -10.02 -2.00
C THR A 28 1.79 -9.60 -3.04
N ARG A 29 1.68 -10.36 -4.15
CA ARG A 29 0.74 -10.09 -5.24
C ARG A 29 -0.72 -10.10 -4.79
N SER A 30 -1.04 -10.87 -3.76
CA SER A 30 -2.40 -10.96 -3.21
C SER A 30 -2.56 -10.16 -1.92
N ASP A 31 -1.53 -10.15 -1.06
CA ASP A 31 -1.61 -9.53 0.26
C ASP A 31 -1.73 -8.00 0.20
N ILE A 32 -0.93 -7.33 -0.65
CA ILE A 32 -0.96 -5.87 -0.74
C ILE A 32 -2.29 -5.36 -1.30
N PRO A 33 -2.85 -5.90 -2.41
CA PRO A 33 -4.15 -5.43 -2.89
C PRO A 33 -5.28 -5.64 -1.89
N ALA A 34 -5.27 -6.76 -1.15
CA ALA A 34 -6.23 -7.01 -0.08
C ALA A 34 -6.09 -5.97 1.04
N TRP A 35 -4.86 -5.70 1.49
CA TRP A 35 -4.56 -4.70 2.50
C TRP A 35 -4.97 -3.28 2.04
N CYS A 36 -4.66 -2.90 0.80
CA CYS A 36 -5.06 -1.61 0.24
C CYS A 36 -6.58 -1.45 0.26
N ARG A 37 -7.33 -2.47 -0.17
CA ARG A 37 -8.80 -2.43 -0.16
C ARG A 37 -9.38 -2.26 1.24
N ILE A 38 -8.77 -2.87 2.25
CA ILE A 38 -9.22 -2.77 3.64
C ILE A 38 -8.90 -1.40 4.25
N ASN A 39 -7.75 -0.83 3.92
CA ASN A 39 -7.25 0.43 4.50
C ASN A 39 -7.61 1.68 3.66
N GLY A 40 -8.45 1.52 2.63
CA GLY A 40 -8.91 2.63 1.79
C GLY A 40 -7.89 3.12 0.76
N HIS A 41 -6.79 2.38 0.54
CA HIS A 41 -5.81 2.70 -0.50
C HIS A 41 -6.16 2.05 -1.83
N ARG A 42 -5.60 2.58 -2.92
CA ARG A 42 -5.89 2.14 -4.28
C ARG A 42 -4.66 1.56 -4.94
N VAL A 43 -4.72 0.31 -5.39
CA VAL A 43 -3.67 -0.24 -6.26
C VAL A 43 -3.85 0.35 -7.66
N LEU A 44 -2.79 0.98 -8.17
CA LEU A 44 -2.73 1.58 -9.51
C LEU A 44 -2.22 0.58 -10.54
N GLY A 45 -1.30 -0.30 -10.14
CA GLY A 45 -0.72 -1.29 -11.04
C GLY A 45 0.08 -2.36 -10.30
N ILE A 46 0.20 -3.52 -10.95
CA ILE A 46 1.07 -4.62 -10.52
C ILE A 46 1.83 -5.03 -11.78
N SER A 47 3.15 -4.98 -11.71
CA SER A 47 4.05 -5.41 -12.78
C SER A 47 5.08 -6.37 -12.24
N GLU A 48 5.67 -7.16 -13.11
CA GLU A 48 6.81 -8.02 -12.80
C GLU A 48 7.99 -7.51 -13.66
N SER A 49 9.11 -7.20 -13.01
CA SER A 49 10.31 -6.66 -13.65
C SER A 49 11.54 -7.37 -13.10
N ASP A 50 12.35 -7.98 -13.97
CA ASP A 50 13.60 -8.68 -13.61
C ASP A 50 13.46 -9.76 -12.52
N GLY A 51 12.30 -10.42 -12.45
CA GLY A 51 11.98 -11.40 -11.40
C GLY A 51 11.53 -10.80 -10.08
N GLU A 52 11.38 -9.47 -10.00
CA GLU A 52 10.79 -8.76 -8.87
C GLU A 52 9.36 -8.31 -9.19
N LEU A 53 8.48 -8.44 -8.22
CA LEU A 53 7.13 -7.91 -8.27
C LEU A 53 7.15 -6.42 -7.86
N VAL A 54 6.62 -5.56 -8.71
CA VAL A 54 6.51 -4.12 -8.50
C VAL A 54 5.03 -3.76 -8.40
N LEU A 55 4.60 -3.26 -7.24
CA LEU A 55 3.24 -2.78 -7.02
C LEU A 55 3.22 -1.28 -6.87
N THR A 56 2.44 -0.60 -7.69
CA THR A 56 2.18 0.83 -7.58
C THR A 56 0.84 1.02 -6.90
N LEU A 57 0.81 1.75 -5.79
CA LEU A 57 -0.40 2.06 -5.05
C LEU A 57 -0.47 3.54 -4.72
N GLN A 58 -1.69 4.06 -4.65
CA GLN A 58 -2.01 5.40 -4.21
C GLN A 58 -2.59 5.34 -2.80
N VAL A 59 -2.03 6.14 -1.90
CA VAL A 59 -2.53 6.34 -0.56
C VAL A 59 -3.90 7.00 -0.66
N GLY A 60 -4.96 6.27 -0.34
CA GLY A 60 -6.27 6.88 -0.17
C GLY A 60 -6.44 7.55 1.18
N GLU A 61 -7.54 8.28 1.34
CA GLU A 61 -7.93 8.86 2.62
C GLU A 61 -8.19 7.71 3.59
N SER A 62 -7.27 7.52 4.54
CA SER A 62 -7.52 6.65 5.67
C SER A 62 -8.66 7.29 6.44
N THR A 63 -9.87 6.74 6.30
CA THR A 63 -10.99 7.06 7.20
C THR A 63 -10.71 6.38 8.55
N VAL A 64 -9.58 6.71 9.17
CA VAL A 64 -9.57 6.75 10.63
C VAL A 64 -10.48 7.92 10.97
N PRO A 65 -11.66 7.72 11.59
CA PRO A 65 -12.37 8.84 12.16
C PRO A 65 -11.37 9.51 13.10
N GLY A 66 -10.95 10.72 12.75
CA GLY A 66 -10.15 11.55 13.64
C GLY A 66 -10.82 11.47 15.00
N THR A 67 -10.09 10.99 16.00
CA THR A 67 -10.59 11.00 17.36
C THR A 67 -11.05 12.42 17.66
N PRO A 68 -12.31 12.64 18.06
CA PRO A 68 -12.88 13.97 18.23
C PRO A 68 -12.39 14.64 19.53
N TYR A 69 -11.10 14.57 19.81
CA TYR A 69 -10.46 15.25 20.93
C TYR A 69 -9.55 16.36 20.40
N ASP A 70 -10.18 17.33 19.70
CA ASP A 70 -9.73 18.72 19.58
C ASP A 70 -10.81 19.61 20.19
#